data_AF-A0A9D2BZ09-F1
#
_entry.id   AF-A0A9D2BZ09-F1
#
_cell.length_a   1.000
_cell.length_b   1.000
_cell.length_c   1.000
_cell.angle_alpha   90.00
_cell.angle_beta   90.00
_cell.angle_gamma   90.00
#
_symmetry.space_group_name_H-M   'P 1'
#
loop_
_entity.id
_entity.type
_entity.pdbx_description
1 polymer ?
#
loop_
_entity_poly.entity_id
_entity_poly.type
_entity_poly.pdbx_seq_one_letter_code
_entity_poly.pdbx_strand_id
1 'polypeptide(L)'
;MEPFPIEELRKGLEAARIADAGRKVFGAEKHQYHWNPPALPSEVEELEKTLGVKLPEEYRDFLLQAGNGGAGPAYGLFSVQEIPGWMDWPLEPEETPVLSPERDAEDLPTDENWRRGCIPIGSQGDTYFTALMLTGPYRGRVVYWEWEGSWVFFPEERTFLDWYQRWLREVAAGYRIFWFGLNLDGGEEELAQRYEAAQTEEEQKKVLSSFGKFPVLSPASVALIRRALWSHLGMKDGRSWLELLYKASPELFHAFLEERWGRGLYDAVVREVEYATSHERLFPKTELIEHWWERMWEKLPQLSGHTSVQALRLLAESGQVTLQQALDRLGNIPDEEKGAFLQVCRAFPDVGSHMDLWVEALQERDNLPLLLETLHSLPITTDVRIRDALNQICEEFSKFQTDS
;
A
#
# COMPACT_ATOMS: atom_id res chain seq x y z
N MET A 1 32.24 -14.94 19.83
CA MET A 1 30.82 -14.98 19.44
C MET A 1 30.01 -14.92 20.70
N GLU A 2 29.08 -13.98 20.79
CA GLU A 2 28.06 -14.01 21.83
C GLU A 2 27.22 -15.28 21.67
N PRO A 3 26.75 -15.89 22.77
CA PRO A 3 25.88 -17.05 22.70
C PRO A 3 24.54 -16.68 22.05
N PHE A 4 23.96 -17.61 21.27
CA PHE A 4 22.64 -17.42 20.67
C PHE A 4 21.57 -17.10 21.75
N PRO A 5 20.78 -16.02 21.61
CA PRO A 5 19.95 -15.49 22.70
C PRO A 5 18.58 -16.19 22.81
N ILE A 6 18.57 -17.52 22.90
CA ILE A 6 17.34 -18.33 22.90
C ILE A 6 16.32 -17.93 23.99
N GLU A 7 16.79 -17.62 25.20
CA GLU A 7 15.91 -17.22 26.30
C GLU A 7 15.25 -15.86 26.08
N GLU A 8 15.94 -14.94 25.41
CA GLU A 8 15.38 -13.63 25.07
C GLU A 8 14.32 -13.77 23.99
N LEU A 9 14.60 -14.57 22.96
CA LEU A 9 13.63 -14.88 21.91
C LEU A 9 12.38 -15.56 22.48
N ARG A 10 12.55 -16.52 23.40
CA ARG A 10 11.43 -17.22 24.05
C ARG A 10 10.56 -16.25 24.86
N LYS A 11 11.18 -15.34 25.61
CA LYS A 11 10.46 -14.29 26.35
C LYS A 11 9.74 -13.33 25.42
N GLY A 12 10.40 -12.91 24.34
CA GLY A 12 9.80 -12.03 23.33
C GLY A 12 8.60 -12.66 22.64
N LEU A 13 8.70 -13.94 22.28
CA LEU A 13 7.60 -14.70 21.67
C LEU A 13 6.40 -14.83 22.61
N GLU A 14 6.64 -15.12 23.88
CA GLU A 14 5.57 -15.18 24.87
C GLU A 14 4.93 -13.80 25.11
N ALA A 15 5.73 -12.73 25.18
CA ALA A 15 5.23 -11.38 25.30
C ALA A 15 4.37 -10.98 24.08
N ALA A 16 4.80 -11.33 22.87
CA ALA A 16 4.04 -11.12 21.64
C ALA A 16 2.71 -11.90 21.65
N ARG A 17 2.73 -13.17 22.09
CA ARG A 17 1.53 -14.02 22.22
C ARG A 17 0.52 -13.44 23.22
N ILE A 18 1.00 -12.87 24.33
CA ILE A 18 0.14 -12.22 25.34
C ILE A 18 -0.44 -10.91 24.79
N ALA A 19 0.41 -10.07 24.17
CA ALA A 19 -0.01 -8.77 23.64
C ALA A 19 -1.04 -8.91 22.51
N ASP A 20 -0.88 -9.92 21.64
CA ASP A 20 -1.82 -10.24 20.58
C ASP A 20 -2.60 -11.53 20.86
N ALA A 21 -3.17 -11.66 22.07
CA ALA A 21 -3.99 -12.81 22.44
C ALA A 21 -5.19 -13.04 21.48
N GLY A 22 -5.64 -11.98 20.82
CA GLY A 22 -6.71 -12.01 19.81
C GLY A 22 -6.24 -12.34 18.39
N ARG A 23 -4.93 -12.50 18.15
CA ARG A 23 -4.32 -12.85 16.86
C ARG A 23 -4.70 -11.89 15.73
N LYS A 24 -4.72 -10.59 16.06
CA LYS A 24 -5.09 -9.51 15.14
C LYS A 24 -3.93 -9.08 14.24
N VAL A 25 -2.69 -9.37 14.63
CA VAL A 25 -1.53 -9.14 13.75
C VAL A 25 -1.68 -10.03 12.52
N PHE A 26 -1.44 -9.45 11.35
CA PHE A 26 -1.59 -10.14 10.08
C PHE A 26 -0.79 -11.45 10.04
N GLY A 27 -1.47 -12.56 9.75
CA GLY A 27 -0.90 -13.92 9.69
C GLY A 27 -0.71 -14.64 11.04
N ALA A 28 -0.90 -13.94 12.17
CA ALA A 28 -0.78 -14.52 13.51
C ALA A 28 -1.74 -15.70 13.79
N GLU A 29 -2.88 -15.76 13.10
CA GLU A 29 -3.80 -16.90 13.20
C GLU A 29 -3.18 -18.23 12.73
N LYS A 30 -2.22 -18.19 11.80
CA LYS A 30 -1.57 -19.38 11.23
C LYS A 30 -0.57 -19.98 12.21
N HIS A 31 0.38 -19.19 12.68
CA HIS A 31 1.46 -19.68 13.55
C HIS A 31 1.13 -19.55 15.05
N GLN A 32 0.16 -18.71 15.43
CA GLN A 32 -0.33 -18.54 16.81
C GLN A 32 0.78 -18.23 17.84
N TYR A 33 1.86 -17.58 17.39
CA TYR A 33 3.09 -17.37 18.16
C TYR A 33 3.73 -18.66 18.72
N HIS A 34 3.59 -19.78 18.02
CA HIS A 34 4.30 -21.02 18.33
C HIS A 34 5.39 -21.27 17.28
N TRP A 35 6.59 -21.56 17.76
CA TRP A 35 7.61 -22.18 16.93
C TRP A 35 7.25 -23.64 16.65
N ASN A 36 7.68 -24.12 15.50
CA ASN A 36 7.79 -25.55 15.28
C ASN A 36 8.88 -26.13 16.21
N PRO A 37 8.91 -27.45 16.46
CA PRO A 37 10.05 -28.08 17.12
C PRO A 37 11.37 -27.69 16.42
N PRO A 38 12.48 -27.52 17.16
CA PRO A 38 13.78 -27.27 16.56
C PRO A 38 14.18 -28.38 15.58
N ALA A 39 14.87 -28.00 14.51
CA ALA A 39 15.34 -28.92 13.50
C ALA A 39 16.43 -29.84 14.07
N LEU A 40 16.51 -31.06 13.56
CA LEU A 40 17.65 -31.92 13.80
C LEU A 40 18.88 -31.38 13.06
N PRO A 41 20.10 -31.50 13.62
CA PRO A 41 21.33 -31.12 12.92
C PRO A 41 21.44 -31.74 11.52
N SER A 42 21.01 -32.99 11.35
CA SER A 42 21.02 -33.69 10.07
C SER A 42 20.10 -33.08 9.01
N GLU A 43 18.94 -32.54 9.42
CA GLU A 43 17.99 -31.91 8.49
C GLU A 43 18.56 -30.58 7.95
N VAL A 44 19.19 -29.80 8.84
CA VAL A 44 19.88 -28.56 8.47
C VAL A 44 21.08 -28.87 7.58
N GLU A 45 21.87 -29.90 7.91
CA GLU A 45 23.01 -30.33 7.08
C GLU A 45 22.58 -30.83 5.70
N GLU A 46 21.44 -31.51 5.60
CA GLU A 46 20.88 -31.96 4.32
C GLU A 46 20.43 -30.78 3.45
N LEU A 47 19.77 -29.77 4.04
CA LEU A 47 19.43 -28.54 3.35
C LEU A 47 20.70 -27.80 2.86
N GLU A 48 21.70 -27.60 3.73
CA GLU A 48 22.97 -26.98 3.36
C GLU A 48 23.69 -27.72 2.23
N LYS A 49 23.64 -29.06 2.26
CA LYS A 49 24.21 -29.90 1.20
C LYS A 49 23.46 -29.73 -0.12
N THR A 50 22.14 -29.63 -0.07
CA THR A 50 21.28 -29.41 -1.25
C THR A 50 21.53 -28.05 -1.87
N LEU A 51 21.68 -27.02 -1.02
CA LEU A 51 21.97 -25.64 -1.44
C LEU A 51 23.42 -25.42 -1.87
N GLY A 52 24.33 -26.31 -1.47
CA GLY A 52 25.77 -26.18 -1.75
C GLY A 52 26.46 -25.08 -0.92
N VAL A 53 25.81 -24.55 0.11
CA VAL A 53 26.34 -23.49 0.97
C VAL A 53 25.85 -23.65 2.41
N LYS A 54 26.66 -23.20 3.38
CA LYS A 54 26.27 -23.14 4.79
C LYS A 54 25.29 -22.00 5.06
N LEU A 55 24.27 -22.25 5.88
CA LEU A 55 23.29 -21.23 6.27
C LEU A 55 23.95 -20.13 7.12
N PRO A 56 23.44 -18.89 7.09
CA PRO A 56 23.85 -17.85 8.02
C PRO A 56 23.78 -18.31 9.47
N GLU A 57 24.84 -18.05 10.23
CA GLU A 57 25.09 -18.62 11.55
C GLU A 57 23.90 -18.39 12.49
N GLU A 58 23.37 -17.17 12.51
CA GLU A 58 22.20 -16.80 13.32
C GLU A 58 20.93 -17.55 12.91
N TYR A 59 20.68 -17.71 11.60
CA TYR A 59 19.52 -18.43 11.10
C TYR A 59 19.66 -19.94 11.35
N ARG A 60 20.87 -20.47 11.20
CA ARG A 60 21.20 -21.86 11.50
C ARG A 60 20.97 -22.17 12.98
N ASP A 61 21.45 -21.31 13.87
CA ASP A 61 21.25 -21.46 15.31
C ASP A 61 19.78 -21.30 15.70
N PHE A 62 19.03 -20.39 15.05
CA PHE A 62 17.58 -20.28 15.20
C PHE A 62 16.86 -21.59 14.86
N LEU A 63 17.17 -22.21 13.72
CA LEU A 63 16.55 -23.47 13.32
C LEU A 63 16.82 -24.60 14.33
N LEU A 64 18.04 -24.67 14.87
CA LEU A 64 18.47 -25.74 15.77
C LEU A 64 18.07 -25.55 17.24
N GLN A 65 17.88 -24.31 17.68
CA GLN A 65 17.64 -23.99 19.09
C GLN A 65 16.25 -23.41 19.36
N ALA A 66 15.70 -22.63 18.43
CA ALA A 66 14.39 -21.99 18.57
C ALA A 66 13.28 -22.79 17.89
N GLY A 67 13.33 -22.94 16.56
CA GLY A 67 12.29 -23.65 15.82
C GLY A 67 12.58 -23.84 14.35
N ASN A 68 12.21 -25.01 13.82
CA ASN A 68 12.23 -25.32 12.39
C ASN A 68 11.06 -24.63 11.65
N GLY A 69 11.10 -23.30 11.60
CA GLY A 69 9.98 -22.48 11.14
C GLY A 69 8.91 -22.25 12.22
N GLY A 70 7.72 -21.86 11.79
CA GLY A 70 6.61 -21.48 12.66
C GLY A 70 6.56 -19.97 12.87
N ALA A 71 6.42 -19.51 14.10
CA ALA A 71 6.18 -18.09 14.39
C ALA A 71 7.20 -17.13 13.77
N GLY A 72 6.70 -16.12 13.06
CA GLY A 72 7.45 -15.02 12.44
C GLY A 72 6.48 -14.02 11.81
N PRO A 73 6.98 -12.92 11.22
CA PRO A 73 6.15 -11.96 10.48
C PRO A 73 5.23 -12.63 9.45
N ALA A 74 4.06 -12.01 9.22
CA ALA A 74 3.04 -12.51 8.31
C ALA A 74 2.67 -13.97 8.61
N TYR A 75 2.76 -14.88 7.62
CA TYR A 75 2.37 -16.28 7.81
C TYR A 75 3.41 -17.13 8.57
N GLY A 76 4.51 -16.51 8.99
CA GLY A 76 5.58 -17.19 9.71
C GLY A 76 6.72 -17.66 8.82
N LEU A 77 7.63 -18.40 9.43
CA LEU A 77 8.82 -18.94 8.79
C LEU A 77 8.58 -20.36 8.29
N PHE A 78 9.08 -20.64 7.09
CA PHE A 78 9.12 -21.97 6.50
C PHE A 78 10.07 -22.89 7.27
N SER A 79 9.68 -24.16 7.38
CA SER A 79 10.58 -25.23 7.81
C SER A 79 11.62 -25.56 6.74
N VAL A 80 12.72 -26.20 7.14
CA VAL A 80 13.76 -26.67 6.20
C VAL A 80 13.22 -27.63 5.14
N GLN A 81 12.10 -28.31 5.40
CA GLN A 81 11.42 -29.18 4.44
C GLN A 81 10.57 -28.41 3.43
N GLU A 82 10.03 -27.25 3.80
CA GLU A 82 9.21 -26.42 2.91
C GLU A 82 10.08 -25.60 1.94
N ILE A 83 11.25 -25.13 2.38
CA ILE A 83 12.12 -24.24 1.60
C ILE A 83 12.37 -24.76 0.17
N PRO A 84 12.80 -26.03 -0.06
CA PRO A 84 13.06 -26.52 -1.41
C PRO A 84 11.82 -26.49 -2.33
N GLY A 85 10.61 -26.63 -1.77
CA GLY A 85 9.36 -26.60 -2.54
C GLY A 85 9.01 -25.23 -3.10
N TRP A 86 9.62 -24.17 -2.56
CA TRP A 86 9.44 -22.78 -3.00
C TRP A 86 10.55 -22.28 -3.91
N MET A 87 11.55 -23.12 -4.20
CA MET A 87 12.67 -22.75 -5.07
C MET A 87 12.48 -23.36 -6.46
N ASP A 88 12.11 -22.52 -7.42
CA ASP A 88 12.12 -22.88 -8.85
C ASP A 88 13.37 -22.37 -9.60
N TRP A 89 14.35 -21.85 -8.85
CA TRP A 89 15.64 -21.35 -9.35
C TRP A 89 16.83 -22.04 -8.68
N PRO A 90 17.98 -22.16 -9.37
CA PRO A 90 19.22 -22.58 -8.73
C PRO A 90 19.79 -21.47 -7.83
N LEU A 91 20.42 -21.83 -6.71
CA LEU A 91 21.01 -20.85 -5.78
C LEU A 91 22.26 -20.16 -6.35
N GLU A 92 23.04 -20.85 -7.18
CA GLU A 92 24.31 -20.37 -7.76
C GLU A 92 25.27 -19.74 -6.72
N PRO A 93 25.73 -20.50 -5.70
CA PRO A 93 26.46 -19.93 -4.57
C PRO A 93 27.81 -19.30 -4.92
N GLU A 94 28.38 -19.67 -6.06
CA GLU A 94 29.65 -19.12 -6.58
C GLU A 94 29.46 -17.82 -7.36
N GLU A 95 28.24 -17.51 -7.79
CA GLU A 95 27.92 -16.28 -8.52
C GLU A 95 27.61 -15.14 -7.54
N THR A 96 27.88 -13.91 -7.96
CA THR A 96 27.53 -12.73 -7.15
C THR A 96 26.01 -12.52 -7.17
N PRO A 97 25.35 -12.39 -6.00
CA PRO A 97 23.92 -12.09 -5.96
C PRO A 97 23.57 -10.81 -6.71
N VAL A 98 22.45 -10.82 -7.44
CA VAL A 98 21.95 -9.63 -8.14
C VAL A 98 21.28 -8.66 -7.16
N LEU A 99 20.54 -9.20 -6.20
CA LEU A 99 19.85 -8.42 -5.16
C LEU A 99 20.84 -7.68 -4.27
N SER A 100 20.62 -6.38 -4.12
CA SER A 100 21.34 -5.51 -3.20
C SER A 100 20.43 -4.40 -2.67
N PRO A 101 20.71 -3.84 -1.47
CA PRO A 101 19.96 -2.71 -0.93
C PRO A 101 19.97 -1.46 -1.81
N GLU A 102 20.98 -1.32 -2.67
CA GLU A 102 21.16 -0.18 -3.57
C GLU A 102 20.50 -0.37 -4.94
N ARG A 103 19.87 -1.52 -5.20
CA ARG A 103 19.24 -1.84 -6.49
C ARG A 103 17.74 -1.88 -6.35
N ASP A 104 17.06 -1.15 -7.22
CA ASP A 104 15.61 -1.15 -7.31
C ASP A 104 15.09 -2.33 -8.16
N ALA A 105 13.83 -2.69 -7.95
CA ALA A 105 13.18 -3.79 -8.67
C ALA A 105 13.13 -3.57 -10.19
N GLU A 106 13.00 -2.32 -10.63
CA GLU A 106 12.99 -1.91 -12.05
C GLU A 106 14.32 -2.20 -12.76
N ASP A 107 15.41 -2.31 -12.00
CA ASP A 107 16.77 -2.59 -12.49
C ASP A 107 17.13 -4.09 -12.43
N LEU A 108 16.16 -4.96 -12.14
CA LEU A 108 16.38 -6.40 -12.16
C LEU A 108 16.48 -6.92 -13.61
N PRO A 109 17.44 -7.81 -13.90
CA PRO A 109 17.58 -8.40 -15.22
C PRO A 109 16.42 -9.34 -15.52
N THR A 110 15.86 -9.26 -16.73
CA THR A 110 14.80 -10.16 -17.20
C THR A 110 15.31 -11.53 -17.61
N ASP A 111 16.54 -11.59 -18.11
CA ASP A 111 17.12 -12.79 -18.74
C ASP A 111 18.11 -13.53 -17.81
N GLU A 112 18.31 -13.04 -16.59
CA GLU A 112 19.21 -13.64 -15.60
C GLU A 112 18.44 -14.07 -14.34
N ASN A 113 19.00 -15.06 -13.63
CA ASN A 113 18.50 -15.51 -12.34
C ASN A 113 18.78 -14.47 -11.25
N TRP A 114 17.91 -13.45 -11.15
CA TRP A 114 18.08 -12.38 -10.18
C TRP A 114 17.88 -12.84 -8.73
N ARG A 115 17.24 -14.00 -8.50
CA ARG A 115 16.99 -14.59 -7.17
C ARG A 115 18.17 -15.42 -6.65
N ARG A 116 19.24 -15.57 -7.44
CA ARG A 116 20.44 -16.29 -7.02
C ARG A 116 21.01 -15.73 -5.72
N GLY A 117 21.58 -16.62 -4.91
CA GLY A 117 22.16 -16.28 -3.62
C GLY A 117 21.17 -16.04 -2.49
N CYS A 118 19.87 -16.22 -2.68
CA CYS A 118 18.87 -16.18 -1.62
C CYS A 118 17.90 -17.38 -1.63
N ILE A 119 17.28 -17.64 -0.49
CA ILE A 119 16.20 -18.65 -0.35
C ILE A 119 14.97 -18.00 0.27
N PRO A 120 13.75 -18.43 -0.10
CA PRO A 120 12.54 -18.01 0.59
C PRO A 120 12.51 -18.66 1.99
N ILE A 121 12.26 -17.86 3.01
CA ILE A 121 12.13 -18.29 4.41
C ILE A 121 10.72 -18.06 4.97
N GLY A 122 9.82 -17.43 4.21
CA GLY A 122 8.43 -17.21 4.60
C GLY A 122 7.60 -16.57 3.49
N SER A 123 6.28 -16.62 3.63
CA SER A 123 5.33 -15.93 2.75
C SER A 123 4.66 -14.77 3.48
N GLN A 124 4.55 -13.64 2.79
CA GLN A 124 3.78 -12.47 3.23
C GLN A 124 2.35 -12.48 2.67
N GLY A 125 2.00 -13.52 1.90
CA GLY A 125 0.73 -13.69 1.22
C GLY A 125 0.74 -13.20 -0.22
N ASP A 126 -0.28 -13.65 -0.95
CA ASP A 126 -0.38 -13.42 -2.40
C ASP A 126 0.90 -13.87 -3.11
N THR A 127 1.59 -12.96 -3.78
CA THR A 127 2.87 -13.20 -4.46
C THR A 127 4.09 -12.68 -3.67
N TYR A 128 3.93 -12.22 -2.42
CA TYR A 128 5.02 -11.62 -1.64
C TYR A 128 5.72 -12.62 -0.74
N PHE A 129 7.05 -12.58 -0.74
CA PHE A 129 7.90 -13.48 0.01
C PHE A 129 8.88 -12.74 0.90
N THR A 130 9.28 -13.42 1.98
CA THR A 130 10.44 -13.08 2.79
C THR A 130 11.54 -14.07 2.44
N ALA A 131 12.70 -13.58 2.02
CA ALA A 131 13.87 -14.38 1.72
C ALA A 131 15.08 -13.98 2.58
N LEU A 132 16.06 -14.87 2.62
CA LEU A 132 17.33 -14.69 3.31
C LEU A 132 18.47 -14.75 2.30
N MET A 133 19.39 -13.80 2.37
CA MET A 133 20.63 -13.82 1.60
C MET A 133 21.59 -14.86 2.18
N LEU A 134 22.02 -15.81 1.35
CA LEU A 134 22.93 -16.91 1.73
C LEU A 134 24.37 -16.66 1.27
N THR A 135 24.55 -15.89 0.20
CA THR A 135 25.86 -15.58 -0.39
C THR A 135 26.04 -14.09 -0.60
N GLY A 136 27.25 -13.69 -1.02
CA GLY A 136 27.60 -12.31 -1.32
C GLY A 136 27.75 -11.41 -0.08
N PRO A 137 27.91 -10.09 -0.31
CA PRO A 137 28.23 -9.12 0.75
C PRO A 137 27.09 -8.88 1.75
N TYR A 138 25.85 -9.25 1.38
CA TYR A 138 24.66 -9.08 2.21
C TYR A 138 24.20 -10.37 2.88
N ARG A 139 25.05 -11.41 2.91
CA ARG A 139 24.77 -12.69 3.56
C ARG A 139 24.24 -12.50 4.99
N GLY A 140 23.14 -13.17 5.31
CA GLY A 140 22.45 -13.08 6.60
C GLY A 140 21.37 -12.00 6.66
N ARG A 141 21.26 -11.13 5.65
CA ARG A 141 20.19 -10.12 5.57
C ARG A 141 18.89 -10.72 5.05
N VAL A 142 17.79 -10.21 5.58
CA VAL A 142 16.44 -10.46 5.06
C VAL A 142 16.17 -9.54 3.87
N VAL A 143 15.46 -10.06 2.87
CA VAL A 143 14.95 -9.31 1.71
C VAL A 143 13.49 -9.68 1.48
N TYR A 144 12.67 -8.70 1.17
CA TYR A 144 11.31 -8.90 0.71
C TYR A 144 11.24 -8.71 -0.79
N TRP A 145 10.38 -9.48 -1.42
CA TRP A 145 10.23 -9.42 -2.85
C TRP A 145 8.84 -9.92 -3.24
N GLU A 146 8.36 -9.38 -4.36
CA GLU A 146 7.21 -9.89 -5.07
C GLU A 146 7.69 -10.96 -6.07
N TRP A 147 6.91 -12.03 -6.26
CA TRP A 147 7.31 -13.23 -6.99
C TRP A 147 7.87 -12.91 -8.38
N GLU A 148 7.23 -12.03 -9.14
CA GLU A 148 7.66 -11.66 -10.50
C GLU A 148 8.79 -10.63 -10.52
N GLY A 149 9.24 -10.15 -9.35
CA GLY A 149 10.29 -9.15 -9.24
C GLY A 149 9.81 -7.73 -9.49
N SER A 150 8.50 -7.49 -9.43
CA SER A 150 7.92 -6.14 -9.56
C SER A 150 8.23 -5.23 -8.36
N TRP A 151 8.66 -5.82 -7.25
CA TRP A 151 9.03 -5.11 -6.04
C TRP A 151 10.08 -5.88 -5.24
N VAL A 152 11.06 -5.16 -4.70
CA VAL A 152 12.12 -5.67 -3.82
C VAL A 152 12.34 -4.64 -2.71
N PHE A 153 12.57 -5.12 -1.49
CA PHE A 153 12.83 -4.26 -0.35
C PHE A 153 13.77 -4.93 0.66
N PHE A 154 14.78 -4.19 1.10
CA PHE A 154 15.68 -4.59 2.18
C PHE A 154 15.32 -3.83 3.47
N PRO A 155 14.82 -4.53 4.52
CA PRO A 155 14.73 -3.94 5.85
C PRO A 155 16.08 -3.38 6.33
N GLU A 156 16.06 -2.37 7.22
CA GLU A 156 17.30 -1.74 7.71
C GLU A 156 18.17 -2.70 8.52
N GLU A 157 17.57 -3.72 9.12
CA GLU A 157 18.26 -4.73 9.89
C GLU A 157 19.30 -5.47 9.03
N ARG A 158 20.49 -5.64 9.62
CA ARG A 158 21.65 -6.22 8.92
C ARG A 158 21.78 -7.72 9.12
N THR A 159 20.98 -8.28 10.01
CA THR A 159 20.97 -9.71 10.28
C THR A 159 19.55 -10.22 10.46
N PHE A 160 19.38 -11.53 10.27
CA PHE A 160 18.12 -12.21 10.53
C PHE A 160 17.67 -12.03 11.97
N LEU A 161 18.60 -12.08 12.94
CA LEU A 161 18.25 -12.00 14.35
C LEU A 161 17.78 -10.60 14.75
N ASP A 162 18.43 -9.54 14.28
CA ASP A 162 17.99 -8.15 14.50
C ASP A 162 16.55 -7.94 14.00
N TRP A 163 16.29 -8.42 12.77
CA TRP A 163 14.97 -8.38 12.14
C TRP A 163 13.92 -9.15 12.95
N TYR A 164 14.26 -10.35 13.40
CA TYR A 164 13.34 -11.22 14.15
C TYR A 164 13.05 -10.68 15.56
N GLN A 165 14.09 -10.21 16.26
CA GLN A 165 13.96 -9.61 17.59
C GLN A 165 13.13 -8.32 17.54
N ARG A 166 13.31 -7.51 16.50
CA ARG A 166 12.47 -6.35 16.26
C ARG A 166 11.00 -6.72 16.12
N TRP A 167 10.68 -7.74 15.31
CA TRP A 167 9.30 -8.21 15.15
C TRP A 167 8.67 -8.58 16.50
N LEU A 168 9.39 -9.38 17.31
CA LEU A 168 8.93 -9.78 18.64
C LEU A 168 8.67 -8.57 19.54
N ARG A 169 9.59 -7.61 19.58
CA ARG A 169 9.46 -6.40 20.38
C ARG A 169 8.27 -5.55 19.95
N GLU A 170 8.11 -5.31 18.65
CA GLU A 170 7.05 -4.45 18.14
C GLU A 170 5.66 -5.08 18.34
N VAL A 171 5.52 -6.40 18.15
CA VAL A 171 4.27 -7.11 18.49
C VAL A 171 4.01 -7.04 19.99
N ALA A 172 5.01 -7.33 20.83
CA ALA A 172 4.86 -7.27 22.28
C ALA A 172 4.49 -5.87 22.79
N ALA A 173 4.94 -4.82 22.10
CA ALA A 173 4.58 -3.43 22.39
C ALA A 173 3.19 -3.03 21.87
N GLY A 174 2.48 -3.93 21.18
CA GLY A 174 1.16 -3.66 20.60
C GLY A 174 1.20 -2.70 19.42
N TYR A 175 2.34 -2.60 18.72
CA TYR A 175 2.45 -1.78 17.53
C TYR A 175 1.59 -2.35 16.39
N ARG A 176 1.19 -1.48 15.47
CA ARG A 176 0.52 -1.91 14.24
C ARG A 176 1.54 -2.58 13.34
N ILE A 177 1.39 -3.88 13.16
CA ILE A 177 2.24 -4.68 12.29
C ILE A 177 1.47 -5.00 11.01
N PHE A 178 1.75 -4.24 9.96
CA PHE A 178 1.31 -4.50 8.60
C PHE A 178 2.44 -4.05 7.67
N TRP A 179 2.89 -4.93 6.77
CA TRP A 179 4.18 -4.79 6.06
C TRP A 179 5.35 -4.52 7.04
N PHE A 180 5.60 -5.49 7.91
CA PHE A 180 6.65 -5.40 8.93
C PHE A 180 8.01 -5.05 8.30
N GLY A 181 8.75 -4.09 8.86
CA GLY A 181 10.08 -3.72 8.38
C GLY A 181 10.12 -2.56 7.36
N LEU A 182 8.98 -2.15 6.79
CA LEU A 182 8.91 -0.95 5.94
C LEU A 182 9.11 0.36 6.73
N ASN A 183 8.64 0.37 7.98
CA ASN A 183 8.92 1.46 8.91
C ASN A 183 10.29 1.27 9.60
N LEU A 184 10.82 2.34 10.16
CA LEU A 184 12.07 2.36 10.92
C LEU A 184 11.89 1.75 12.32
N ASP A 185 12.95 1.13 12.82
CA ASP A 185 13.01 0.69 14.21
C ASP A 185 13.09 1.87 15.19
N GLY A 186 12.72 1.64 16.44
CA GLY A 186 12.75 2.60 17.54
C GLY A 186 11.36 2.87 18.12
N GLY A 187 11.35 3.44 19.34
CA GLY A 187 10.19 4.06 19.94
C GLY A 187 10.00 5.50 19.45
N GLU A 188 9.01 6.19 20.00
CA GLU A 188 8.67 7.56 19.62
C GLU A 188 9.85 8.53 19.82
N GLU A 189 10.61 8.38 20.92
CA GLU A 189 11.74 9.25 21.25
C GLU A 189 12.90 9.04 20.28
N GLU A 190 13.26 7.79 19.97
CA GLU A 190 14.33 7.49 19.02
C GLU A 190 13.98 7.96 17.61
N LEU A 191 12.73 7.79 17.17
CA LEU A 191 12.28 8.33 15.89
C LEU A 191 12.30 9.87 15.88
N ALA A 192 11.91 10.53 16.97
CA ALA A 192 12.00 11.99 17.05
C ALA A 192 13.46 12.47 16.94
N GLN A 193 14.39 11.79 17.62
CA GLN A 193 15.82 12.10 17.51
C GLN A 193 16.35 11.85 16.09
N ARG A 194 15.94 10.75 15.44
CA ARG A 194 16.27 10.48 14.03
C ARG A 194 15.73 11.56 13.09
N TYR A 195 14.51 12.07 13.34
CA TYR A 195 13.95 13.16 12.54
C TYR A 195 14.79 14.43 12.62
N GLU A 196 15.23 14.81 13.81
CA GLU A 196 16.07 16.01 14.01
C GLU A 196 17.49 15.83 13.44
N ALA A 197 17.99 14.60 13.38
CA ALA A 197 19.29 14.27 12.80
C ALA A 197 19.26 14.06 11.28
N ALA A 198 18.08 13.92 10.68
CA ALA A 198 17.91 13.65 9.25
C ALA A 198 18.47 14.79 8.39
N GLN A 199 19.24 14.43 7.36
CA GLN A 199 19.92 15.35 6.47
C GLN A 199 19.16 15.58 5.16
N THR A 200 18.23 14.69 4.83
CA THR A 200 17.44 14.74 3.59
C THR A 200 15.94 14.75 3.85
N GLU A 201 15.17 15.30 2.92
CA GLU A 201 13.70 15.23 2.98
C GLU A 201 13.20 13.77 2.92
N GLU A 202 13.92 12.88 2.24
CA GLU A 202 13.56 11.47 2.13
C GLU A 202 13.68 10.75 3.47
N GLU A 203 14.79 10.96 4.20
CA GLU A 203 14.97 10.48 5.56
C GLU A 203 13.87 11.00 6.49
N GLN A 204 13.58 12.31 6.43
CA GLN A 204 12.51 12.92 7.21
C GLN A 204 11.16 12.27 6.92
N LYS A 205 10.82 12.04 5.64
CA LYS A 205 9.57 11.38 5.26
C LYS A 205 9.50 9.95 5.77
N LYS A 206 10.60 9.18 5.67
CA LYS A 206 10.70 7.80 6.18
C LYS A 206 10.53 7.74 7.70
N VAL A 207 11.12 8.69 8.43
CA VAL A 207 10.94 8.81 9.88
C VAL A 207 9.49 9.17 10.23
N LEU A 208 8.91 10.15 9.55
CA LEU A 208 7.51 10.57 9.80
C LEU A 208 6.52 9.43 9.53
N SER A 209 6.64 8.73 8.40
CA SER A 209 5.77 7.60 8.08
C SER A 209 5.89 6.47 9.11
N SER A 210 7.07 6.31 9.72
CA SER A 210 7.31 5.30 10.76
C SER A 210 6.55 5.53 12.06
N PHE A 211 6.13 6.76 12.37
CA PHE A 211 5.22 7.02 13.50
C PHE A 211 3.85 6.35 13.30
N GLY A 212 3.48 6.01 12.06
CA GLY A 212 2.27 5.26 11.74
C GLY A 212 2.16 3.90 12.45
N LYS A 213 3.27 3.33 12.93
CA LYS A 213 3.26 2.04 13.64
C LYS A 213 2.71 2.11 15.07
N PHE A 214 2.80 3.25 15.77
CA PHE A 214 2.38 3.33 17.18
C PHE A 214 0.87 3.35 17.31
N PRO A 215 0.23 2.57 18.20
CA PRO A 215 -1.23 2.54 18.30
C PRO A 215 -1.82 3.89 18.74
N VAL A 216 -1.12 4.58 19.64
CA VAL A 216 -1.43 5.92 20.17
C VAL A 216 -0.13 6.72 20.15
N LEU A 217 -0.20 7.98 19.72
CA LEU A 217 0.95 8.88 19.68
C LEU A 217 1.00 9.77 20.91
N SER A 218 2.19 10.00 21.46
CA SER A 218 2.38 10.96 22.54
C SER A 218 2.14 12.41 22.07
N PRO A 219 1.80 13.33 22.99
CA PRO A 219 1.66 14.76 22.64
C PRO A 219 2.92 15.36 22.00
N ALA A 220 4.11 14.87 22.38
CA ALA A 220 5.38 15.30 21.79
C ALA A 220 5.48 14.89 20.32
N SER A 221 5.14 13.64 19.99
CA SER A 221 5.12 13.15 18.61
C SER A 221 4.06 13.82 17.76
N VAL A 222 2.86 14.07 18.31
CA VAL A 222 1.82 14.84 17.61
C VAL A 222 2.31 16.27 17.30
N ALA A 223 2.98 16.93 18.25
CA ALA A 223 3.55 18.25 18.03
C ALA A 223 4.66 18.23 16.96
N LEU A 224 5.51 17.21 16.94
CA LEU A 224 6.54 17.01 15.92
C LEU A 224 5.92 16.81 14.54
N ILE A 225 4.95 15.89 14.40
CA ILE A 225 4.24 15.60 13.15
C ILE A 225 3.57 16.87 12.63
N ARG A 226 2.88 17.62 13.49
CA ARG A 226 2.29 18.91 13.13
C ARG A 226 3.34 19.88 12.61
N ARG A 227 4.42 20.11 13.36
CA ARG A 227 5.50 21.03 12.96
C ARG A 227 6.08 20.66 11.60
N ALA A 228 6.37 19.37 11.41
CA ALA A 228 6.93 18.84 10.19
C ALA A 228 5.99 18.98 8.98
N LEU A 229 4.72 18.61 9.11
CA LEU A 229 3.79 18.71 7.98
C LEU A 229 3.39 20.15 7.68
N TRP A 230 3.39 21.04 8.68
CA TRP A 230 3.10 22.46 8.47
C TRP A 230 4.19 23.20 7.69
N SER A 231 5.46 22.79 7.80
CA SER A 231 6.54 23.37 6.96
C SER A 231 6.40 22.98 5.49
N HIS A 232 5.63 21.93 5.17
CA HIS A 232 5.43 21.43 3.82
C HIS A 232 3.99 21.54 3.31
N LEU A 233 3.19 22.48 3.84
CA LEU A 233 1.81 22.70 3.37
C LEU A 233 1.70 23.03 1.88
N GLY A 234 2.79 23.41 1.21
CA GLY A 234 2.81 23.65 -0.24
C GLY A 234 2.97 22.39 -1.10
N MET A 235 3.05 21.19 -0.50
CA MET A 235 3.23 19.94 -1.27
C MET A 235 2.04 19.70 -2.22
N LYS A 236 2.33 19.16 -3.41
CA LYS A 236 1.31 18.90 -4.45
C LYS A 236 0.33 17.77 -4.11
N ASP A 237 0.71 16.88 -3.21
CA ASP A 237 -0.08 15.72 -2.82
C ASP A 237 0.19 15.40 -1.35
N GLY A 238 -0.84 15.56 -0.50
CA GLY A 238 -0.79 15.25 0.92
C GLY A 238 -1.40 13.90 1.29
N ARG A 239 -1.87 13.09 0.32
CA ARG A 239 -2.64 11.86 0.60
C ARG A 239 -1.91 10.87 1.49
N SER A 240 -0.58 10.72 1.30
CA SER A 240 0.24 9.82 2.11
C SER A 240 0.31 10.20 3.60
N TRP A 241 -0.07 11.43 3.96
CA TRP A 241 -0.04 11.91 5.35
C TRP A 241 -1.39 11.88 6.04
N LEU A 242 -2.50 11.68 5.30
CA LEU A 242 -3.84 11.82 5.85
C LEU A 242 -4.11 10.81 6.96
N GLU A 243 -3.69 9.55 6.79
CA GLU A 243 -3.85 8.54 7.84
C GLU A 243 -3.04 8.90 9.09
N LEU A 244 -1.78 9.33 8.92
CA LEU A 244 -0.93 9.73 10.04
C LEU A 244 -1.51 10.94 10.78
N LEU A 245 -1.99 11.95 10.04
CA LEU A 245 -2.62 13.14 10.58
C LEU A 245 -3.87 12.80 11.37
N TYR A 246 -4.78 12.01 10.79
CA TYR A 246 -6.04 11.65 11.42
C TYR A 246 -5.82 10.79 12.67
N LYS A 247 -4.81 9.92 12.61
CA LYS A 247 -4.37 9.13 13.75
C LYS A 247 -3.72 9.97 14.86
N ALA A 248 -2.94 10.99 14.49
CA ALA A 248 -2.36 11.91 15.45
C ALA A 248 -3.45 12.71 16.17
N SER A 249 -4.37 13.30 15.41
CA SER A 249 -5.70 13.68 15.88
C SER A 249 -6.64 14.03 14.71
N PRO A 250 -7.95 13.75 14.78
CA PRO A 250 -8.91 14.18 13.76
C PRO A 250 -8.86 15.69 13.51
N GLU A 251 -8.70 16.50 14.56
CA GLU A 251 -8.60 17.95 14.45
C GLU A 251 -7.38 18.38 13.64
N LEU A 252 -6.25 17.68 13.78
CA LEU A 252 -5.05 17.96 13.01
C LEU A 252 -5.24 17.65 11.52
N PHE A 253 -5.93 16.56 11.21
CA PHE A 253 -6.32 16.21 9.84
C PHE A 253 -7.23 17.27 9.21
N HIS A 254 -8.29 17.72 9.91
CA HIS A 254 -9.14 18.79 9.39
C HIS A 254 -8.38 20.11 9.25
N ALA A 255 -7.59 20.49 10.25
CA ALA A 255 -6.77 21.71 10.19
C ALA A 255 -5.78 21.68 9.02
N PHE A 256 -5.21 20.52 8.70
CA PHE A 256 -4.31 20.38 7.56
C PHE A 256 -5.00 20.69 6.24
N LEU A 257 -6.19 20.13 6.02
CA LEU A 257 -7.00 20.41 4.82
C LEU A 257 -7.46 21.87 4.76
N GLU A 258 -7.89 22.45 5.89
CA GLU A 258 -8.31 23.86 5.98
C GLU A 258 -7.17 24.83 5.63
N GLU A 259 -5.98 24.62 6.21
CA GLU A 259 -4.81 25.46 5.96
C GLU A 259 -4.37 25.38 4.50
N ARG A 260 -4.46 24.20 3.89
CA ARG A 260 -4.15 24.01 2.46
C ARG A 260 -5.20 24.68 1.58
N TRP A 261 -6.48 24.55 1.91
CA TRP A 261 -7.56 25.22 1.19
C TRP A 261 -7.41 26.75 1.25
N GLY A 262 -7.13 27.31 2.43
CA GLY A 262 -6.90 28.75 2.62
C GLY A 262 -5.71 29.31 1.86
N ARG A 263 -4.74 28.46 1.48
CA ARG A 263 -3.61 28.81 0.61
C ARG A 263 -3.92 28.75 -0.89
N GLY A 264 -5.15 28.37 -1.25
CA GLY A 264 -5.57 28.22 -2.65
C GLY A 264 -5.20 26.88 -3.27
N LEU A 265 -4.85 25.85 -2.48
CA LEU A 265 -4.50 24.52 -2.98
C LEU A 265 -5.76 23.67 -3.23
N TYR A 266 -6.74 24.22 -3.96
CA TYR A 266 -8.06 23.62 -4.13
C TYR A 266 -7.98 22.24 -4.78
N ASP A 267 -7.20 22.09 -5.85
CA ASP A 267 -7.04 20.80 -6.54
C ASP A 267 -6.47 19.71 -5.63
N ALA A 268 -5.48 20.07 -4.82
CA ALA A 268 -4.84 19.12 -3.92
C ALA A 268 -5.82 18.68 -2.81
N VAL A 269 -6.56 19.63 -2.24
CA VAL A 269 -7.54 19.33 -1.18
C VAL A 269 -8.71 18.51 -1.71
N VAL A 270 -9.22 18.77 -2.92
CA VAL A 270 -10.28 17.94 -3.51
C VAL A 270 -9.82 16.50 -3.68
N ARG A 271 -8.59 16.29 -4.19
CA ARG A 271 -7.99 14.95 -4.29
C ARG A 271 -7.81 14.27 -2.94
N GLU A 272 -7.43 15.03 -1.92
CA GLU A 272 -7.24 14.53 -0.55
C GLU A 272 -8.57 14.14 0.11
N VAL A 273 -9.62 14.93 -0.08
CA VAL A 273 -10.97 14.63 0.40
C VAL A 273 -11.56 13.44 -0.35
N GLU A 274 -11.43 13.39 -1.68
CA GLU A 274 -11.88 12.25 -2.49
C GLU A 274 -11.21 10.95 -2.02
N TYR A 275 -9.89 10.96 -1.85
CA TYR A 275 -9.16 9.84 -1.28
C TYR A 275 -9.71 9.43 0.09
N ALA A 276 -9.91 10.39 1.00
CA ALA A 276 -10.42 10.11 2.33
C ALA A 276 -11.84 9.50 2.29
N THR A 277 -12.73 10.01 1.44
CA THR A 277 -14.09 9.47 1.28
C THR A 277 -14.11 8.08 0.65
N SER A 278 -13.12 7.73 -0.18
CA SER A 278 -12.97 6.37 -0.73
C SER A 278 -12.41 5.38 0.29
N HIS A 279 -11.94 5.84 1.46
CA HIS A 279 -11.39 5.03 2.56
C HIS A 279 -12.26 5.14 3.82
N GLU A 280 -13.54 4.81 3.71
CA GLU A 280 -14.56 4.93 4.78
C GLU A 280 -14.23 4.15 6.07
N ARG A 281 -13.34 3.16 5.99
CA ARG A 281 -12.83 2.44 7.18
C ARG A 281 -11.91 3.30 8.05
N LEU A 282 -11.31 4.33 7.48
CA LEU A 282 -10.34 5.20 8.13
C LEU A 282 -10.90 6.60 8.41
N PHE A 283 -11.72 7.14 7.51
CA PHE A 283 -12.20 8.52 7.58
C PHE A 283 -13.74 8.62 7.57
N PRO A 284 -14.31 9.64 8.24
CA PRO A 284 -15.76 9.82 8.31
C PRO A 284 -16.29 10.46 7.01
N LYS A 285 -16.64 9.62 6.04
CA LYS A 285 -17.09 10.07 4.71
C LYS A 285 -18.23 11.10 4.75
N THR A 286 -19.30 10.82 5.47
CA THR A 286 -20.49 11.70 5.52
C THR A 286 -20.12 13.08 6.04
N GLU A 287 -19.36 13.15 7.14
CA GLU A 287 -18.88 14.40 7.73
C GLU A 287 -18.00 15.18 6.75
N LEU A 288 -17.11 14.49 6.03
CA LEU A 288 -16.26 15.13 5.03
C LEU A 288 -17.06 15.74 3.89
N ILE A 289 -18.05 15.02 3.35
CA ILE A 289 -18.90 15.53 2.28
C ILE A 289 -19.72 16.73 2.78
N GLU A 290 -20.36 16.62 3.96
CA GLU A 290 -21.12 17.70 4.58
C GLU A 290 -20.28 18.97 4.81
N HIS A 291 -19.01 18.79 5.19
CA HIS A 291 -18.09 19.90 5.46
C HIS A 291 -17.60 20.59 4.19
N TRP A 292 -17.29 19.83 3.12
CA TRP A 292 -16.58 20.36 1.95
C TRP A 292 -17.45 20.69 0.74
N TRP A 293 -18.67 20.15 0.61
CA TRP A 293 -19.46 20.26 -0.62
C TRP A 293 -19.68 21.73 -1.07
N GLU A 294 -20.01 22.64 -0.15
CA GLU A 294 -20.32 24.05 -0.51
C GLU A 294 -19.08 24.78 -1.04
N ARG A 295 -17.91 24.50 -0.47
CA ARG A 295 -16.64 25.09 -0.89
C ARG A 295 -16.18 24.52 -2.23
N MET A 296 -16.33 23.22 -2.43
CA MET A 296 -16.06 22.56 -3.70
C MET A 296 -17.00 23.06 -4.80
N TRP A 297 -18.27 23.24 -4.47
CA TRP A 297 -19.24 23.88 -5.34
C TRP A 297 -18.79 25.29 -5.73
N GLU A 298 -18.41 26.12 -4.76
CA GLU A 298 -17.95 27.49 -5.03
C GLU A 298 -16.77 27.51 -6.01
N LYS A 299 -15.76 26.65 -5.79
CA LYS A 299 -14.52 26.61 -6.58
C LYS A 299 -14.56 25.70 -7.80
N LEU A 300 -15.66 24.99 -8.08
CA LEU A 300 -15.78 24.05 -9.20
C LEU A 300 -15.21 24.57 -10.54
N PRO A 301 -15.48 25.83 -10.97
CA PRO A 301 -14.95 26.35 -12.25
C PRO A 301 -13.44 26.65 -12.25
N GLN A 302 -12.80 26.66 -11.08
CA GLN A 302 -11.37 26.96 -10.90
C GLN A 302 -10.52 25.68 -10.79
N LEU A 303 -11.17 24.52 -10.65
CA LEU A 303 -10.48 23.23 -10.55
C LEU A 303 -9.96 22.80 -11.93
N SER A 304 -8.82 22.11 -11.93
CA SER A 304 -8.27 21.46 -13.12
C SER A 304 -9.16 20.30 -13.60
N GLY A 305 -9.01 19.90 -14.87
CA GLY A 305 -9.87 18.94 -15.57
C GLY A 305 -10.26 17.73 -14.73
N HIS A 306 -9.30 16.84 -14.44
CA HIS A 306 -9.56 15.64 -13.64
C HIS A 306 -10.13 15.93 -12.25
N THR A 307 -9.63 16.98 -11.58
CA THR A 307 -10.06 17.31 -10.23
C THR A 307 -11.47 17.88 -10.18
N SER A 308 -11.93 18.52 -11.24
CA SER A 308 -13.34 18.91 -11.37
C SER A 308 -14.26 17.69 -11.40
N VAL A 309 -13.86 16.58 -12.06
CA VAL A 309 -14.61 15.32 -12.08
C VAL A 309 -14.64 14.67 -10.67
N GLN A 310 -13.53 14.73 -9.94
CA GLN A 310 -13.48 14.28 -8.55
C GLN A 310 -14.40 15.10 -7.64
N ALA A 311 -14.41 16.42 -7.80
CA ALA A 311 -15.34 17.29 -7.06
C ALA A 311 -16.81 16.98 -7.39
N LEU A 312 -17.14 16.73 -8.66
CA LEU A 312 -18.50 16.33 -9.07
C LEU A 312 -18.97 15.05 -8.38
N ARG A 313 -18.08 14.07 -8.17
CA ARG A 313 -18.43 12.83 -7.44
C ARG A 313 -18.88 13.15 -6.03
N LEU A 314 -18.11 13.98 -5.32
CA LEU A 314 -18.43 14.41 -3.96
C LEU A 314 -19.72 15.25 -3.92
N LEU A 315 -19.94 16.11 -4.91
CA LEU A 315 -21.16 16.90 -5.04
C LEU A 315 -22.39 16.03 -5.31
N ALA A 316 -22.27 15.02 -6.17
CA ALA A 316 -23.35 14.05 -6.41
C ALA A 316 -23.73 13.31 -5.13
N GLU A 317 -22.72 12.84 -4.39
CA GLU A 317 -22.91 12.13 -3.12
C GLU A 317 -23.48 13.02 -2.00
N SER A 318 -23.27 14.34 -2.06
CA SER A 318 -23.88 15.28 -1.11
C SER A 318 -25.40 15.38 -1.23
N GLY A 319 -25.95 15.08 -2.41
CA GLY A 319 -27.37 15.27 -2.73
C GLY A 319 -27.86 16.73 -2.74
N GLN A 320 -26.97 17.72 -2.58
CA GLN A 320 -27.32 19.14 -2.50
C GLN A 320 -27.35 19.84 -3.86
N VAL A 321 -26.79 19.21 -4.90
CA VAL A 321 -26.59 19.79 -6.23
C VAL A 321 -27.17 18.86 -7.28
N THR A 322 -27.91 19.42 -8.24
CA THR A 322 -28.41 18.67 -9.41
C THR A 322 -27.38 18.66 -10.54
N LEU A 323 -27.48 17.68 -11.44
CA LEU A 323 -26.61 17.57 -12.62
C LEU A 323 -26.75 18.81 -13.50
N GLN A 324 -27.97 19.34 -13.69
CA GLN A 324 -28.14 20.59 -14.45
C GLN A 324 -27.34 21.75 -13.85
N GLN A 325 -27.41 21.92 -12.52
CA GLN A 325 -26.65 22.97 -11.85
C GLN A 325 -25.14 22.78 -12.06
N ALA A 326 -24.66 21.54 -11.91
CA ALA A 326 -23.26 21.20 -12.11
C ALA A 326 -22.78 21.49 -13.53
N LEU A 327 -23.57 21.14 -14.55
CA LEU A 327 -23.28 21.44 -15.96
C LEU A 327 -23.19 22.95 -16.21
N ASP A 328 -24.18 23.71 -15.73
CA ASP A 328 -24.23 25.17 -15.91
C ASP A 328 -23.00 25.87 -15.29
N ARG A 329 -22.50 25.32 -14.18
CA ARG A 329 -21.38 25.90 -13.43
C ARG A 329 -20.03 25.49 -14.00
N LEU A 330 -19.86 24.22 -14.37
CA LEU A 330 -18.59 23.69 -14.88
C LEU A 330 -18.27 24.23 -16.28
N GLY A 331 -19.29 24.42 -17.12
CA GLY A 331 -19.10 24.81 -18.51
C GLY A 331 -18.61 23.63 -19.35
N ASN A 332 -17.45 23.78 -20.01
CA ASN A 332 -16.93 22.76 -20.92
C ASN A 332 -16.05 21.73 -20.21
N ILE A 333 -16.29 20.45 -20.48
CA ILE A 333 -15.48 19.34 -19.97
C ILE A 333 -14.43 18.99 -21.03
N PRO A 334 -13.13 18.90 -20.68
CA PRO A 334 -12.09 18.46 -21.60
C PRO A 334 -12.41 17.09 -22.19
N ASP A 335 -12.07 16.87 -23.46
CA ASP A 335 -12.39 15.63 -24.17
C ASP A 335 -11.79 14.40 -23.46
N GLU A 336 -10.60 14.55 -22.88
CA GLU A 336 -9.91 13.51 -22.11
C GLU A 336 -10.63 13.11 -20.81
N GLU A 337 -11.48 13.96 -20.26
CA GLU A 337 -12.21 13.69 -19.00
C GLU A 337 -13.68 13.28 -19.24
N LYS A 338 -14.15 13.27 -20.50
CA LYS A 338 -15.57 13.03 -20.81
C LYS A 338 -16.09 11.69 -20.29
N GLY A 339 -15.32 10.60 -20.40
CA GLY A 339 -15.79 9.30 -19.94
C GLY A 339 -15.83 9.19 -18.40
N ALA A 340 -14.82 9.71 -17.71
CA ALA A 340 -14.84 9.83 -16.25
C ALA A 340 -15.99 10.73 -15.76
N PHE A 341 -16.28 11.82 -16.48
CA PHE A 341 -17.42 12.70 -16.22
C PHE A 341 -18.75 11.95 -16.33
N LEU A 342 -18.98 11.20 -17.42
CA LEU A 342 -20.21 10.40 -17.60
C LEU A 342 -20.38 9.38 -16.46
N GLN A 343 -19.30 8.73 -16.03
CA GLN A 343 -19.33 7.79 -14.91
C GLN A 343 -19.78 8.44 -13.60
N VAL A 344 -19.45 9.71 -13.37
CA VAL A 344 -19.87 10.46 -12.19
C VAL A 344 -21.32 10.95 -12.32
N CYS A 345 -21.73 11.41 -13.49
CA CYS A 345 -23.06 11.99 -13.72
C CYS A 345 -24.21 11.06 -13.37
N ARG A 346 -24.01 9.73 -13.51
CA ARG A 346 -25.03 8.73 -13.15
C ARG A 346 -25.45 8.75 -11.68
N ALA A 347 -24.62 9.31 -10.79
CA ALA A 347 -24.90 9.39 -9.36
C ALA A 347 -25.80 10.58 -9.00
N PHE A 348 -26.07 11.51 -9.92
CA PHE A 348 -26.89 12.67 -9.64
C PHE A 348 -28.39 12.34 -9.59
N PRO A 349 -29.18 12.98 -8.70
CA PRO A 349 -30.60 12.68 -8.54
C PRO A 349 -31.46 12.89 -9.79
N ASP A 350 -31.11 13.86 -10.65
CA ASP A 350 -31.85 14.26 -11.84
C ASP A 350 -31.30 13.66 -13.13
N VAL A 351 -30.39 12.66 -13.07
CA VAL A 351 -29.74 12.09 -14.25
C VAL A 351 -30.73 11.64 -15.33
N GLY A 352 -31.91 11.15 -14.96
CA GLY A 352 -32.94 10.69 -15.89
C GLY A 352 -33.41 11.77 -16.89
N SER A 353 -33.24 13.06 -16.56
CA SER A 353 -33.56 14.17 -17.45
C SER A 353 -32.42 14.52 -18.43
N HIS A 354 -31.25 13.90 -18.30
CA HIS A 354 -30.02 14.22 -19.01
C HIS A 354 -29.48 13.05 -19.83
N MET A 355 -30.36 12.15 -20.31
CA MET A 355 -29.96 11.01 -21.15
C MET A 355 -29.28 11.43 -22.46
N ASP A 356 -29.49 12.68 -22.89
CA ASP A 356 -28.88 13.26 -24.08
C ASP A 356 -27.34 13.19 -24.04
N LEU A 357 -26.74 13.31 -22.85
CA LEU A 357 -25.29 13.18 -22.65
C LEU A 357 -24.77 11.82 -23.13
N TRP A 358 -25.49 10.74 -22.79
CA TRP A 358 -25.12 9.39 -23.22
C TRP A 358 -25.53 9.12 -24.67
N VAL A 359 -26.68 9.63 -25.12
CA VAL A 359 -27.09 9.49 -26.52
C VAL A 359 -26.05 10.09 -27.45
N GLU A 360 -25.53 11.28 -27.13
CA GLU A 360 -24.46 11.95 -27.89
C GLU A 360 -23.15 11.17 -27.81
N ALA A 361 -22.71 10.79 -26.62
CA ALA A 361 -21.45 10.05 -26.44
C ALA A 361 -21.46 8.66 -27.11
N LEU A 362 -22.62 8.01 -27.21
CA LEU A 362 -22.78 6.74 -27.94
C LEU A 362 -22.66 6.89 -29.46
N GLN A 363 -22.66 8.11 -30.02
CA GLN A 363 -22.39 8.35 -31.44
C GLN A 363 -20.89 8.40 -31.76
N GLU A 364 -20.02 8.41 -30.74
CA GLU A 364 -18.57 8.46 -30.92
C GLU A 364 -18.05 7.22 -31.69
N ARG A 365 -17.21 7.43 -32.69
CA ARG A 365 -16.62 6.37 -33.54
C ARG A 365 -15.12 6.54 -33.77
N ASP A 366 -14.58 7.71 -33.50
CA ASP A 366 -13.16 8.02 -33.65
C ASP A 366 -12.42 7.75 -32.33
N ASN A 367 -13.06 8.05 -31.19
CA ASN A 367 -12.51 7.79 -29.85
C ASN A 367 -13.13 6.53 -29.21
N LEU A 368 -12.62 5.36 -29.60
CA LEU A 368 -13.09 4.07 -29.08
C LEU A 368 -12.96 3.90 -27.55
N PRO A 369 -11.89 4.39 -26.89
CA PRO A 369 -11.84 4.44 -25.43
C PRO A 369 -13.02 5.18 -24.79
N LEU A 370 -13.38 6.37 -25.31
CA LEU A 370 -14.53 7.12 -24.82
C LEU A 370 -15.85 6.38 -25.05
N LEU A 371 -16.01 5.72 -26.20
CA LEU A 371 -17.19 4.88 -26.47
C LEU A 371 -17.30 3.75 -25.46
N LEU A 372 -16.20 3.05 -25.16
CA LEU A 372 -16.17 1.97 -24.16
C LEU A 372 -16.51 2.47 -22.76
N GLU A 373 -15.94 3.59 -22.33
CA GLU A 373 -16.26 4.23 -21.04
C GLU A 373 -17.72 4.69 -20.97
N THR A 374 -18.27 5.18 -22.09
CA THR A 374 -19.70 5.53 -22.21
C THR A 374 -20.57 4.31 -21.98
N LEU A 375 -20.25 3.17 -22.59
CA LEU A 375 -20.97 1.91 -22.39
C LEU A 375 -20.93 1.44 -20.93
N HIS A 376 -19.78 1.57 -20.26
CA HIS A 376 -19.62 1.22 -18.85
C HIS A 376 -20.32 2.18 -17.88
N SER A 377 -20.55 3.42 -18.30
CA SER A 377 -21.15 4.47 -17.45
C SER A 377 -22.67 4.61 -17.60
N LEU A 378 -23.31 3.83 -18.48
CA LEU A 378 -24.75 3.94 -18.74
C LEU A 378 -25.58 3.82 -17.45
N PRO A 379 -26.49 4.78 -17.18
CA PRO A 379 -27.43 4.67 -16.07
C PRO A 379 -28.47 3.59 -16.38
N ILE A 380 -29.05 3.01 -15.33
CA ILE A 380 -30.21 2.12 -15.49
C ILE A 380 -31.37 2.97 -16.02
N THR A 381 -31.79 2.71 -17.26
CA THR A 381 -32.78 3.53 -17.96
C THR A 381 -33.67 2.71 -18.88
N THR A 382 -34.87 3.21 -19.15
CA THR A 382 -35.80 2.70 -20.16
C THR A 382 -35.86 3.61 -21.40
N ASP A 383 -34.93 4.55 -21.54
CA ASP A 383 -34.89 5.47 -22.67
C ASP A 383 -34.65 4.72 -23.98
N VAL A 384 -35.62 4.81 -24.88
CA VAL A 384 -35.61 4.13 -26.18
C VAL A 384 -34.43 4.58 -27.04
N ARG A 385 -33.98 5.83 -26.90
CA ARG A 385 -32.87 6.38 -27.71
C ARG A 385 -31.55 5.71 -27.38
N ILE A 386 -31.33 5.40 -26.09
CA ILE A 386 -30.16 4.63 -25.64
C ILE A 386 -30.19 3.22 -26.22
N ARG A 387 -31.35 2.54 -26.15
CA ARG A 387 -31.52 1.21 -26.74
C ARG A 387 -31.22 1.21 -28.23
N ASP A 388 -31.74 2.19 -28.96
CA ASP A 388 -31.58 2.27 -30.42
C ASP A 388 -30.11 2.56 -30.78
N ALA A 389 -29.42 3.43 -30.03
CA ALA A 389 -27.98 3.67 -30.18
C ALA A 389 -27.13 2.42 -29.88
N LEU A 390 -27.47 1.66 -28.84
CA LEU A 390 -26.80 0.39 -28.53
C LEU A 390 -26.97 -0.66 -29.65
N ASN A 391 -28.18 -0.79 -30.20
CA ASN A 391 -28.43 -1.70 -31.33
C ASN A 391 -27.58 -1.31 -32.54
N GLN A 392 -27.48 -0.01 -32.85
CA GLN A 392 -26.65 0.48 -33.93
C GLN A 392 -25.16 0.13 -33.73
N ILE A 393 -24.63 0.34 -32.52
CA ILE A 393 -23.26 -0.06 -32.17
C ILE A 393 -23.10 -1.57 -32.38
N CYS A 394 -24.02 -2.40 -31.89
CA CYS A 394 -23.97 -3.84 -32.09
C CYS A 394 -23.93 -4.21 -33.59
N GLU A 395 -24.79 -3.64 -34.43
CA GLU A 395 -24.80 -3.90 -35.86
C GLU A 395 -23.50 -3.50 -36.56
N GLU A 396 -22.93 -2.35 -36.19
CA GLU A 396 -21.70 -1.83 -36.78
C GLU A 396 -20.50 -2.71 -36.40
N PHE A 397 -20.35 -3.07 -35.12
CA PHE A 397 -19.25 -3.90 -34.64
C PHE A 397 -19.41 -5.39 -34.98
N SER A 398 -20.64 -5.89 -35.19
CA SER A 398 -20.87 -7.26 -35.66
C SER A 398 -20.36 -7.50 -37.08
N LYS A 399 -20.38 -6.46 -37.94
CA LYS A 399 -19.86 -6.54 -39.32
C LYS A 399 -18.34 -6.71 -39.36
N PHE A 400 -17.61 -6.25 -38.34
CA PHE A 400 -16.17 -6.44 -38.24
C PHE A 400 -15.75 -7.88 -37.89
N GLN A 401 -16.65 -8.72 -37.33
CA GLN A 401 -16.37 -10.14 -37.07
C GLN A 401 -16.57 -11.03 -38.30
N THR A 402 -17.25 -10.55 -39.34
CA THR A 402 -17.52 -11.33 -40.56
C THR A 402 -16.52 -11.10 -41.69
N ASP A 403 -15.66 -10.08 -41.58
CA ASP A 403 -14.62 -9.72 -42.57
C ASP A 403 -13.19 -10.05 -42.11
N SER A 404 -13.02 -10.77 -40.99
CA SER A 404 -11.77 -11.40 -40.52
C SER A 404 -11.86 -12.92 -40.62
#